data_AF-A0A7D9K3I1-F1
#
_entry.id   AF-A0A7D9K3I1-F1
#
_cell.length_a   1.000
_cell.length_b   1.000
_cell.length_c   1.000
_cell.angle_alpha   90.00
_cell.angle_beta   90.00
_cell.angle_gamma   90.00
#
_symmetry.space_group_name_H-M   'P 1'
#
loop_
_entity.id
_entity.type
_entity.pdbx_description
1 polymer ?
#
loop_
_entity_poly.entity_id
_entity_poly.type
_entity_poly.pdbx_seq_one_letter_code
_entity_poly.pdbx_strand_id
1 'polypeptide(L)'
;GYDYSRAGNPTRDCFEKCVASLEDAKHGIATASGLAALTTLTHLLRAGDHVVVCDDVYGGTNRYFSKVASRFNLETSMVDVTDVDKLQQAIKSNTKMVWIETPTNPLLKLIDIKAVADVAHKTE
;
A
#
# COMPACT_ATOMS: atom_id res chain seq x y z
N GLY A 1 -16.04 -1.35 25.88
CA GLY A 1 -15.29 -0.31 26.59
C GLY A 1 -13.87 -0.27 26.03
N TYR A 2 -12.99 0.58 26.58
CA TYR A 2 -11.56 0.55 26.27
C TYR A 2 -10.81 -0.14 27.40
N ASP A 3 -10.01 -1.15 27.06
CA ASP A 3 -9.26 -1.92 28.06
C ASP A 3 -7.76 -1.57 28.05
N TYR A 4 -7.20 -1.23 26.89
CA TYR A 4 -5.79 -0.87 26.75
C TYR A 4 -5.56 0.12 25.60
N SER A 5 -4.84 1.22 25.88
CA SER A 5 -4.73 2.38 24.97
C SER A 5 -4.19 2.05 23.57
N ARG A 6 -3.29 1.06 23.45
CA ARG A 6 -2.80 0.57 22.15
C ARG A 6 -3.91 -0.07 21.33
N ALA A 7 -4.81 -0.83 21.95
CA ALA A 7 -5.92 -1.50 21.28
C ALA A 7 -7.01 -0.49 20.87
N GLY A 8 -7.28 0.51 21.71
CA GLY A 8 -8.24 1.58 21.44
C GLY A 8 -8.11 2.69 22.48
N ASN A 9 -8.31 3.94 22.08
CA ASN A 9 -8.42 5.04 23.03
C ASN A 9 -9.31 6.16 22.47
N PRO A 10 -10.04 6.89 23.33
CA PRO A 10 -11.03 7.87 22.88
C PRO A 10 -10.50 8.91 21.88
N THR A 11 -9.28 9.41 22.09
CA THR A 11 -8.70 10.44 21.23
C THR A 11 -8.40 9.92 19.83
N ARG A 12 -7.78 8.72 19.74
CA ARG A 12 -7.45 8.09 18.46
C ARG A 12 -8.71 7.66 17.71
N ASP A 13 -9.70 7.11 18.41
CA ASP A 13 -10.97 6.71 17.81
C ASP A 13 -11.71 7.89 17.16
N CYS A 14 -11.68 9.08 17.78
CA CYS A 14 -12.23 10.30 17.18
C CYS A 14 -11.47 10.69 15.90
N PHE A 15 -10.13 10.62 15.92
CA PHE A 15 -9.31 10.92 14.75
C PHE A 15 -9.57 9.92 13.61
N GLU A 16 -9.56 8.62 13.90
CA GLU A 16 -9.81 7.55 12.94
C GLU A 16 -11.19 7.69 12.25
N LYS A 17 -12.24 8.02 13.02
CA LYS A 17 -13.58 8.28 12.47
C LYS A 17 -13.63 9.52 11.59
N CYS A 18 -12.95 10.59 12.00
CA CYS A 18 -12.90 11.84 11.22
C CYS A 18 -12.22 11.60 9.86
N VAL A 19 -11.03 10.97 9.86
CA VAL A 19 -10.31 10.65 8.62
C VAL A 19 -11.10 9.70 7.73
N ALA A 20 -11.72 8.66 8.30
CA ALA A 20 -12.57 7.75 7.54
C ALA A 20 -13.72 8.49 6.85
N SER A 21 -14.35 9.45 7.53
CA SER A 21 -15.41 10.27 6.95
C SER A 21 -14.93 11.19 5.82
N LEU A 22 -13.70 11.68 5.87
CA LEU A 22 -13.14 12.53 4.81
C LEU A 22 -12.82 11.75 3.53
N GLU A 23 -12.45 10.48 3.68
CA GLU A 23 -12.10 9.57 2.58
C GLU A 23 -13.29 8.71 2.09
N ASP A 24 -14.52 9.00 2.54
CA ASP A 24 -15.74 8.18 2.30
C ASP A 24 -15.54 6.68 2.64
N ALA A 25 -14.76 6.41 3.69
CA ALA A 25 -14.40 5.06 4.13
C ALA A 25 -15.22 4.64 5.37
N LYS A 26 -15.43 3.32 5.50
CA LYS A 26 -16.13 2.75 6.68
C LYS A 26 -15.28 2.79 7.95
N HIS A 27 -13.96 2.71 7.82
CA HIS A 27 -13.02 2.60 8.92
C HIS A 27 -11.73 3.39 8.63
N GLY A 28 -11.09 3.88 9.69
CA GLY A 28 -9.75 4.46 9.66
C GLY A 28 -8.88 3.78 10.71
N ILE A 29 -7.57 3.67 10.46
CA ILE A 29 -6.60 3.09 11.40
C ILE A 29 -5.41 4.04 11.48
N ALA A 30 -5.18 4.62 12.66
CA ALA A 30 -4.07 5.52 12.88
C ALA A 30 -2.82 4.74 13.31
N THR A 31 -1.69 5.07 12.70
CA THR A 31 -0.39 4.46 12.99
C THR A 31 0.63 5.54 13.40
N ALA A 32 1.80 5.13 13.87
CA ALA A 32 2.82 6.06 14.36
C ALA A 32 3.48 6.92 13.26
N SER A 33 3.41 6.49 11.99
CA SER A 33 3.94 7.21 10.82
C SER A 33 3.42 6.59 9.52
N GLY A 34 3.59 7.27 8.38
CA GLY A 34 3.30 6.66 7.06
C GLY A 34 4.08 5.37 6.79
N LEU A 35 5.33 5.27 7.27
CA LEU A 35 6.11 4.02 7.17
C LEU A 35 5.59 2.92 8.10
N ALA A 36 5.00 3.27 9.26
CA ALA A 36 4.33 2.30 10.11
C ALA A 36 3.06 1.76 9.42
N ALA A 37 2.27 2.62 8.77
CA ALA A 37 1.13 2.19 7.95
C ALA A 37 1.55 1.25 6.81
N LEU A 38 2.54 1.63 6.00
CA LEU A 38 3.12 0.77 4.95
C LEU A 38 3.57 -0.59 5.51
N THR A 39 4.29 -0.56 6.62
CA THR A 39 4.79 -1.78 7.27
C THR A 39 3.63 -2.65 7.73
N THR A 40 2.62 -2.10 8.41
CA THR A 40 1.42 -2.83 8.86
C THR A 40 0.66 -3.45 7.69
N LEU A 41 0.48 -2.72 6.59
CA LEU A 41 -0.18 -3.24 5.38
C LEU A 41 0.62 -4.39 4.75
N THR A 42 1.94 -4.26 4.71
CA THR A 42 2.81 -5.32 4.18
C THR A 42 2.79 -6.58 5.06
N HIS A 43 2.52 -6.46 6.36
CA HIS A 43 2.35 -7.62 7.26
C HIS A 43 1.02 -8.37 7.06
N LEU A 44 0.14 -7.92 6.16
CA LEU A 44 -0.98 -8.73 5.67
C LEU A 44 -0.52 -9.84 4.71
N LEU A 45 0.67 -9.66 4.13
CA LEU A 45 1.29 -10.61 3.21
C LEU A 45 2.04 -11.71 3.96
N ARG A 46 2.40 -12.76 3.23
CA ARG A 46 3.17 -13.90 3.71
C ARG A 46 4.44 -14.09 2.90
N ALA A 47 5.40 -14.82 3.45
CA ALA A 47 6.59 -15.24 2.73
C ALA A 47 6.21 -15.94 1.41
N GLY A 48 6.80 -15.50 0.30
CA GLY A 48 6.52 -15.96 -1.06
C GLY A 48 5.50 -15.10 -1.82
N ASP A 49 4.81 -14.17 -1.16
CA ASP A 49 3.92 -13.24 -1.85
C ASP A 49 4.71 -12.19 -2.63
N HIS A 50 4.09 -11.69 -3.70
CA HIS A 50 4.64 -10.69 -4.59
C HIS A 50 3.86 -9.36 -4.50
N VAL A 51 4.61 -8.25 -4.55
CA VAL A 51 4.08 -6.88 -4.57
C VAL A 51 4.55 -6.15 -5.84
N VAL A 52 3.62 -5.58 -6.59
CA VAL A 52 3.95 -4.61 -7.63
C VAL A 52 3.94 -3.21 -7.01
N VAL A 53 5.01 -2.43 -7.19
CA VAL A 53 5.14 -1.08 -6.66
C VAL A 53 5.39 -0.12 -7.83
N CYS A 54 4.76 1.06 -7.82
CA CYS A 54 5.09 2.11 -8.81
C CYS A 54 6.59 2.48 -8.77
N ASP A 55 7.19 2.70 -9.94
CA ASP A 55 8.64 2.92 -10.09
C ASP A 55 9.13 4.26 -9.51
N ASP A 56 8.24 5.26 -9.46
CA ASP A 56 8.44 6.53 -8.77
C ASP A 56 7.54 6.60 -7.54
N VAL A 57 8.15 6.56 -6.36
CA VAL A 57 7.48 6.47 -5.07
C VAL A 57 8.36 7.13 -4.01
N TYR A 58 7.76 7.58 -2.91
CA TYR A 58 8.53 8.10 -1.78
C TYR A 58 9.75 7.22 -1.44
N GLY A 59 10.93 7.83 -1.32
CA GLY A 59 12.19 7.09 -1.14
C GLY A 59 12.24 6.19 0.11
N GLY A 60 11.46 6.49 1.15
CA GLY A 60 11.30 5.59 2.30
C GLY A 60 10.53 4.31 1.97
N THR A 61 9.53 4.39 1.09
CA THR A 61 8.78 3.24 0.58
C THR A 61 9.68 2.33 -0.25
N ASN A 62 10.45 2.89 -1.18
CA ASN A 62 11.42 2.13 -1.97
C ASN A 62 12.47 1.45 -1.06
N ARG A 63 13.04 2.18 -0.09
CA ARG A 63 14.00 1.62 0.86
C ARG A 63 13.39 0.49 1.71
N TYR A 64 12.14 0.62 2.14
CA TYR A 64 11.45 -0.41 2.90
C TYR A 64 11.32 -1.70 2.07
N PHE A 65 10.79 -1.63 0.86
CA PHE A 65 10.60 -2.81 0.02
C PHE A 65 11.94 -3.46 -0.38
N SER A 66 12.91 -2.66 -0.81
CA SER A 66 14.20 -3.18 -1.30
C SER A 66 15.12 -3.73 -0.21
N LYS A 67 15.12 -3.15 1.00
CA LYS A 67 16.08 -3.50 2.07
C LYS A 67 15.48 -4.24 3.26
N VAL A 68 14.18 -4.10 3.51
CA VAL A 68 13.53 -4.66 4.70
C VAL A 68 12.57 -5.78 4.31
N ALA A 69 11.56 -5.49 3.48
CA ALA A 69 10.55 -6.47 3.09
C ALA A 69 11.16 -7.70 2.37
N SER A 70 12.17 -7.46 1.52
CA SER A 70 12.92 -8.52 0.81
C SER A 70 13.56 -9.57 1.76
N ARG A 71 13.88 -9.19 3.01
CA ARG A 71 14.43 -10.12 4.01
C ARG A 71 13.40 -11.11 4.57
N PHE A 72 12.10 -10.84 4.38
CA PHE A 72 10.99 -11.69 4.80
C PHE A 72 10.43 -12.54 3.65
N ASN A 73 11.22 -12.73 2.59
CA ASN A 73 10.82 -13.47 1.39
C ASN A 73 9.61 -12.86 0.68
N LEU A 74 9.47 -11.53 0.70
CA LEU A 74 8.52 -10.83 -0.15
C LEU A 74 9.19 -10.45 -1.46
N GLU A 75 8.61 -10.89 -2.57
CA GLU A 75 9.05 -10.49 -3.90
C GLU A 75 8.48 -9.12 -4.24
N THR A 76 9.26 -8.28 -4.92
CA THR A 76 8.82 -6.94 -5.31
C THR A 76 9.23 -6.62 -6.74
N SER A 77 8.29 -6.13 -7.55
CA SER A 77 8.56 -5.57 -8.87
C SER A 77 8.24 -4.07 -8.89
N MET A 78 9.24 -3.26 -9.19
CA MET A 78 9.09 -1.80 -9.37
C MET A 78 8.77 -1.52 -10.85
N VAL A 79 7.61 -0.94 -11.13
CA VAL A 79 7.05 -0.83 -12.49
C VAL A 79 6.45 0.55 -12.72
N ASP A 80 6.66 1.11 -13.91
CA ASP A 80 5.97 2.31 -14.36
C ASP A 80 4.50 2.01 -14.66
N VAL A 81 3.65 2.11 -13.65
CA VAL A 81 2.21 1.78 -13.73
C VAL A 81 1.37 2.90 -14.35
N THR A 82 1.99 3.97 -14.86
CA THR A 82 1.30 4.91 -15.77
C THR A 82 0.90 4.22 -17.09
N ASP A 83 1.62 3.14 -17.42
CA ASP A 83 1.30 2.20 -18.49
C ASP A 83 0.70 0.93 -17.87
N VAL A 84 -0.61 0.77 -18.04
CA VAL A 84 -1.39 -0.34 -17.46
C VAL A 84 -0.98 -1.69 -18.06
N ASP A 85 -0.43 -1.74 -19.28
CA ASP A 85 0.05 -2.98 -19.88
C ASP A 85 1.31 -3.48 -19.16
N LYS A 86 2.19 -2.57 -18.71
CA LYS A 86 3.34 -2.94 -17.88
C LYS A 86 2.90 -3.51 -16.52
N LEU A 87 1.84 -2.94 -15.92
CA LEU A 87 1.25 -3.53 -14.71
C LEU A 87 0.76 -4.95 -14.98
N GLN A 88 0.00 -5.16 -16.05
CA GLN A 88 -0.52 -6.48 -16.40
C GLN A 88 0.59 -7.52 -16.62
N GLN A 89 1.69 -7.13 -17.27
CA GLN A 89 2.85 -8.00 -17.49
C GLN A 89 3.62 -8.32 -16.19
N ALA A 90 3.57 -7.42 -15.20
CA ALA A 90 4.24 -7.61 -13.92
C ALA A 90 3.44 -8.47 -12.93
N ILE A 91 2.14 -8.65 -13.16
CA ILE A 91 1.32 -9.54 -12.33
C ILE A 91 1.78 -10.99 -12.51
N LYS A 92 2.10 -11.61 -11.39
CA LYS A 92 2.37 -13.04 -11.21
C LYS A 92 1.24 -13.72 -10.43
N SER A 93 1.17 -15.05 -10.47
CA SER A 93 0.21 -15.85 -9.70
C SER A 93 0.28 -15.66 -8.18
N ASN A 94 1.46 -15.29 -7.65
CA ASN A 94 1.67 -14.96 -6.24
C ASN A 94 1.52 -13.45 -5.92
N THR A 95 1.05 -12.62 -6.86
CA THR A 95 0.84 -11.18 -6.59
C THR A 95 -0.34 -11.00 -5.64
N LYS A 96 -0.11 -10.30 -4.52
CA LYS A 96 -1.10 -10.06 -3.47
C LYS A 96 -1.30 -8.59 -3.12
N MET A 97 -0.48 -7.69 -3.69
CA MET A 97 -0.61 -6.26 -3.49
C MET A 97 -0.08 -5.48 -4.69
N VAL A 98 -0.76 -4.39 -5.03
CA VAL A 98 -0.27 -3.35 -5.95
C VAL A 98 -0.21 -2.04 -5.16
N TRP A 99 0.99 -1.46 -5.04
CA TRP A 99 1.25 -0.23 -4.29
C TRP A 99 1.53 0.94 -5.23
N ILE A 100 0.62 1.92 -5.26
CA ILE A 100 0.69 3.10 -6.13
C ILE A 100 0.76 4.40 -5.33
N GLU A 101 1.31 5.46 -5.93
CA GLU A 101 1.35 6.82 -5.40
C GLU A 101 1.02 7.78 -6.56
N THR A 102 0.03 8.65 -6.42
CA THR A 102 -0.38 9.58 -7.49
C THR A 102 -0.86 10.92 -6.91
N PRO A 103 -0.32 12.07 -7.35
CA PRO A 103 0.91 12.19 -8.13
C PRO A 103 2.11 11.56 -7.41
N THR A 104 3.02 10.93 -8.15
CA THR A 104 4.20 10.30 -7.55
C THR A 104 5.17 11.31 -6.94
N ASN A 105 5.98 10.90 -5.97
CA ASN A 105 7.04 11.72 -5.41
C ASN A 105 8.43 11.22 -5.84
N PRO A 106 9.29 12.07 -6.45
CA PRO A 106 9.12 13.51 -6.68
C PRO A 106 8.64 13.89 -8.09
N LEU A 107 8.49 12.95 -9.02
CA LEU A 107 8.34 13.28 -10.44
C LEU A 107 6.91 13.64 -10.85
N LEU A 108 5.94 13.54 -9.94
CA LEU A 108 4.53 13.92 -10.13
C LEU A 108 3.85 13.19 -11.30
N LYS A 109 4.26 11.94 -11.56
CA LYS A 109 3.56 11.08 -12.54
C LYS A 109 2.12 10.87 -12.06
N LEU A 110 1.18 10.87 -13.00
CA LEU A 110 -0.23 10.60 -12.73
C LEU A 110 -0.56 9.16 -13.10
N ILE A 111 -1.18 8.44 -12.17
CA ILE A 111 -1.63 7.06 -12.34
C ILE A 111 -3.16 7.05 -12.36
N ASP A 112 -3.75 6.38 -13.35
CA ASP A 112 -5.20 6.11 -13.37
C ASP A 112 -5.53 5.03 -12.34
N ILE A 113 -6.05 5.46 -11.20
CA ILE A 113 -6.40 4.59 -10.08
C ILE A 113 -7.44 3.54 -10.50
N LYS A 114 -8.42 3.91 -11.33
CA LYS A 114 -9.48 3.00 -11.75
C LYS A 114 -8.93 1.91 -12.67
N ALA A 115 -8.13 2.29 -13.66
CA ALA A 115 -7.54 1.31 -14.58
C ALA A 115 -6.60 0.33 -13.86
N VAL A 116 -5.79 0.82 -12.91
CA VAL A 116 -4.95 -0.04 -12.06
C VAL A 116 -5.80 -0.97 -11.20
N ALA A 117 -6.85 -0.46 -10.56
CA ALA A 117 -7.75 -1.27 -9.73
C ALA A 117 -8.47 -2.35 -10.55
N ASP A 118 -8.92 -2.03 -11.76
CA ASP A 118 -9.57 -2.98 -12.67
C ASP A 118 -8.60 -4.13 -13.03
N VAL A 119 -7.32 -3.84 -13.25
CA VAL A 119 -6.31 -4.89 -13.50
C VAL A 119 -5.97 -5.68 -12.23
N ALA A 120 -5.80 -5.01 -11.10
CA ALA A 120 -5.47 -5.66 -9.82
C ALA A 120 -6.59 -6.58 -9.29
N HIS A 121 -7.85 -6.28 -9.62
CA HIS A 121 -9.01 -7.09 -9.22
C HIS A 121 -9.46 -8.11 -10.25
N LYS A 122 -8.84 -8.19 -11.43
CA LYS A 122 -9.11 -9.28 -12.38
C LYS A 122 -8.77 -10.60 -11.70
N THR A 123 -9.80 -11.37 -11.38
CA THR A 123 -9.67 -12.78 -11.00
C THR A 123 -9.61 -13.62 -12.27
N GLU A 124 -8.51 -14.34 -12.46
CA GLU A 124 -8.51 -15.53 -13.32
C GLU A 124 -9.35 -16.66 -12.70
#